data_AF-A0A5E4PIK0-F1
#
_entry.id   AF-A0A5E4PIK0-F1
#
_cell.length_a   1.000
_cell.length_b   1.000
_cell.length_c   1.000
_cell.angle_alpha   90.00
_cell.angle_beta   90.00
_cell.angle_gamma   90.00
#
_symmetry.space_group_name_H-M   'P 1'
#
loop_
_entity.id
_entity.type
_entity.pdbx_description
1 polymer ?
#
loop_
_entity_poly.entity_id
_entity_poly.type
_entity_poly.pdbx_seq_one_letter_code
_entity_poly.pdbx_strand_id
1 'polypeptide(L)'
;MTDKPEDENKKKEHLYHIVYENFALIYREHTRILSSTCRQLALGEGGLCWLLKSFTYGQCISSQVNVVLILLVLFFLFDAAQYLISSILYKNKAEEYYEKIKIGDVKDESELIEPPSLNKPGSICFTIKFSILVFASIYLIFLILKI
;
A
#
# COMPACT_ATOMS: atom_id res chain seq x y z
N MET A 1 3.10 -9.06 51.29
CA MET A 1 3.56 -9.53 49.95
C MET A 1 2.53 -9.04 48.93
N THR A 2 2.72 -7.81 48.45
CA THR A 2 1.81 -7.09 47.54
C THR A 2 2.67 -6.38 46.48
N ASP A 3 3.60 -7.11 45.87
CA ASP A 3 4.49 -6.60 44.79
C ASP A 3 4.02 -6.99 43.38
N LYS A 4 2.81 -7.54 43.23
CA LYS A 4 2.30 -7.98 41.91
C LYS A 4 1.81 -6.90 40.93
N PRO A 5 1.26 -5.73 41.33
CA PRO A 5 0.59 -4.86 40.36
C PRO A 5 1.55 -4.06 39.46
N GLU A 6 2.79 -3.82 39.91
CA GLU A 6 3.76 -3.03 39.13
C GLU A 6 4.35 -3.81 37.95
N ASP A 7 4.50 -5.13 38.11
CA ASP A 7 5.01 -6.03 37.07
C ASP A 7 3.98 -6.27 35.95
N GLU A 8 2.69 -6.42 36.32
CA GLU A 8 1.60 -6.57 35.34
C GLU A 8 1.42 -5.33 34.46
N ASN A 9 1.60 -4.13 35.02
CA ASN A 9 1.43 -2.90 34.26
C ASN A 9 2.57 -2.69 33.24
N LYS A 10 3.82 -2.96 33.64
CA LYS A 10 4.98 -2.95 32.73
C LYS A 10 4.82 -3.96 31.59
N LYS A 11 4.28 -5.15 31.90
CA LYS A 11 4.01 -6.17 30.88
C LYS A 11 2.95 -5.71 29.88
N LYS A 12 1.89 -5.04 30.31
CA LYS A 12 0.87 -4.48 29.41
C LYS A 12 1.43 -3.36 28.53
N GLU A 13 2.23 -2.46 29.09
CA GLU A 13 2.91 -1.41 28.32
C GLU A 13 3.83 -2.01 27.24
N HIS A 14 4.54 -3.08 27.56
CA HIS A 14 5.37 -3.79 26.60
C HIS A 14 4.55 -4.39 25.45
N LEU A 15 3.43 -5.06 25.75
CA LEU A 15 2.53 -5.62 24.74
C LEU A 15 1.94 -4.52 23.84
N TYR A 16 1.56 -3.38 24.41
CA TYR A 16 1.09 -2.23 23.62
C TYR A 16 2.16 -1.68 22.68
N HIS A 17 3.42 -1.61 23.14
CA HIS A 17 4.54 -1.19 22.29
C HIS A 17 4.72 -2.15 21.11
N ILE A 18 4.65 -3.46 21.35
CA ILE A 18 4.76 -4.47 20.29
C ILE A 18 3.62 -4.36 19.28
N VAL A 19 2.38 -4.15 19.74
CA VAL A 19 1.24 -3.91 18.83
C VAL A 19 1.49 -2.67 17.97
N TYR A 20 2.00 -1.60 18.55
CA TYR A 20 2.35 -0.39 17.80
C TYR A 20 3.46 -0.65 16.77
N GLU A 21 4.55 -1.32 17.14
CA GLU A 21 5.64 -1.62 16.20
C GLU A 21 5.17 -2.55 15.07
N ASN A 22 4.48 -3.63 15.40
CA ASN A 22 4.11 -4.66 14.44
C ASN A 22 2.98 -4.24 13.50
N PHE A 23 2.03 -3.41 13.97
CA PHE A 23 0.86 -3.05 13.15
C PHE A 23 0.87 -1.62 12.65
N ALA A 24 1.54 -0.68 13.35
CA ALA A 24 1.62 0.72 12.91
C ALA A 24 2.91 1.03 12.12
N LEU A 25 4.07 0.50 12.52
CA LEU A 25 5.35 0.78 11.83
C LEU A 25 5.59 -0.13 10.63
N ILE A 26 5.40 -1.45 10.76
CA ILE A 26 5.60 -2.41 9.65
C ILE A 26 4.69 -2.08 8.46
N TYR A 27 3.43 -1.70 8.72
CA TYR A 27 2.50 -1.21 7.71
C TYR A 27 3.08 -0.04 6.90
N ARG A 28 3.73 0.91 7.59
CA ARG A 28 4.30 2.10 6.96
C ARG A 28 5.46 1.75 6.04
N GLU A 29 6.27 0.75 6.40
CA GLU A 29 7.48 0.42 5.65
C GLU A 29 7.19 -0.47 4.42
N HIS A 30 6.42 -1.56 4.59
CA HIS A 30 6.12 -2.49 3.50
C HIS A 30 5.29 -1.85 2.38
N THR A 31 4.30 -1.02 2.74
CA THR A 31 3.44 -0.36 1.76
C THR A 31 4.18 0.76 1.02
N ARG A 32 5.22 1.35 1.65
CA ARG A 32 5.95 2.51 1.12
C ARG A 32 6.96 2.13 0.05
N ILE A 33 7.82 1.12 0.29
CA ILE A 33 8.94 0.81 -0.61
C ILE A 33 8.43 0.36 -1.98
N LEU A 34 7.59 -0.67 -2.03
CA LEU A 34 7.14 -1.26 -3.29
C LEU A 34 6.24 -0.30 -4.10
N SER A 35 5.38 0.47 -3.40
CA SER A 35 4.55 1.49 -4.04
C SER A 35 5.33 2.74 -4.43
N SER A 36 6.52 2.99 -3.85
CA SER A 36 7.36 4.13 -4.25
C SER A 36 7.93 3.92 -5.65
N THR A 37 8.49 2.74 -5.93
CA THR A 37 9.04 2.42 -7.26
C THR A 37 7.95 2.48 -8.33
N CYS A 38 6.78 1.89 -8.08
CA CYS A 38 5.67 1.93 -9.03
C CYS A 38 5.20 3.37 -9.32
N ARG A 39 5.14 4.23 -8.29
CA ARG A 39 4.78 5.64 -8.45
C ARG A 39 5.82 6.43 -9.24
N GLN A 40 7.11 6.20 -9.00
CA GLN A 40 8.17 6.84 -9.77
C GLN A 40 8.08 6.47 -11.26
N LEU A 41 7.83 5.20 -11.57
CA LEU A 41 7.60 4.74 -12.93
C LEU A 41 6.37 5.39 -13.55
N ALA A 42 5.21 5.35 -12.87
CA ALA A 42 3.97 5.94 -13.36
C ALA A 42 4.09 7.46 -13.62
N LEU A 43 4.80 8.19 -12.75
CA LEU A 43 5.09 9.62 -12.95
C LEU A 43 6.02 9.85 -14.13
N GLY A 44 7.04 9.01 -14.30
CA GLY A 44 7.94 9.04 -15.46
C GLY A 44 7.19 8.82 -16.77
N GLU A 45 6.30 7.82 -16.82
CA GLU A 45 5.43 7.55 -17.97
C GLU A 45 4.47 8.71 -18.25
N GLY A 46 3.90 9.33 -17.20
CA GLY A 46 3.09 10.54 -17.33
C GLY A 46 3.86 11.70 -17.96
N GLY A 47 5.12 11.89 -17.56
CA GLY A 47 6.02 12.88 -18.16
C GLY A 47 6.30 12.60 -19.64
N LEU A 48 6.54 11.34 -20.01
CA LEU A 48 6.71 10.93 -21.41
C LEU A 48 5.44 11.18 -22.22
N CYS A 49 4.26 10.85 -21.68
CA CYS A 49 2.99 11.15 -22.33
C CYS A 49 2.81 12.65 -22.59
N TRP A 50 3.21 13.50 -21.63
CA TRP A 50 3.18 14.95 -21.81
C TRP A 50 4.09 15.41 -22.95
N LEU A 51 5.32 14.91 -23.01
CA LEU A 51 6.26 15.22 -24.09
C LEU A 51 5.69 14.81 -25.44
N LEU A 52 5.19 13.57 -25.55
CA LEU A 52 4.59 13.05 -26.79
C LEU A 52 3.39 13.88 -27.28
N LYS A 53 2.60 14.46 -26.37
CA LYS A 53 1.51 15.39 -26.74
C LYS A 53 2.00 16.79 -27.13
N SER A 54 3.17 17.19 -26.64
CA SER A 54 3.74 18.52 -26.90
C SER A 54 4.36 18.60 -28.30
N PHE A 55 4.94 17.49 -28.78
CA PHE A 55 5.30 17.36 -30.17
C PHE A 55 4.02 17.14 -30.99
N THR A 56 3.79 17.97 -32.00
CA THR A 56 2.63 17.93 -32.92
C THR A 56 2.62 16.68 -33.82
N TYR A 57 2.77 15.51 -33.24
CA TYR A 57 2.46 14.24 -33.85
C TYR A 57 0.92 14.17 -33.97
N GLY A 58 0.41 13.95 -35.19
CA GLY A 58 -1.00 14.18 -35.56
C GLY A 58 -2.08 13.56 -34.65
N GLN A 59 -3.35 13.90 -34.89
CA GLN A 59 -4.51 13.57 -34.03
C GLN A 59 -4.59 12.09 -33.56
N CYS A 60 -4.13 11.13 -34.35
CA CYS A 60 -4.15 9.71 -33.99
C CYS A 60 -3.24 9.37 -32.79
N ILE A 61 -2.02 9.93 -32.74
CA ILE A 61 -1.07 9.69 -31.64
C ILE A 61 -1.59 10.35 -30.35
N SER A 62 -2.20 11.52 -30.45
CA SER A 62 -2.82 12.18 -29.30
C SER A 62 -3.91 11.34 -28.63
N SER A 63 -4.73 10.62 -29.41
CA SER A 63 -5.78 9.75 -28.87
C SER A 63 -5.21 8.54 -28.14
N GLN A 64 -4.12 7.96 -28.65
CA GLN A 64 -3.47 6.79 -28.05
C GLN A 64 -2.77 7.16 -26.73
N VAL A 65 -2.13 8.32 -26.66
CA VAL A 65 -1.53 8.82 -25.41
C VAL A 65 -2.59 9.05 -24.34
N ASN A 66 -3.80 9.50 -24.71
CA ASN A 66 -4.89 9.66 -23.72
C ASN A 66 -5.28 8.31 -23.08
N VAL A 67 -5.20 7.20 -23.79
CA VAL A 67 -5.45 5.86 -23.23
C VAL A 67 -4.40 5.52 -22.17
N VAL A 68 -3.11 5.77 -22.45
CA VAL A 68 -2.03 5.58 -21.46
C VAL A 68 -2.30 6.45 -20.22
N LEU A 69 -2.66 7.72 -20.40
CA LEU A 69 -2.97 8.63 -19.29
C LEU A 69 -4.15 8.13 -18.45
N ILE A 70 -5.20 7.59 -19.07
CA ILE A 70 -6.34 7.00 -18.34
C ILE A 70 -5.89 5.79 -17.51
N LEU A 71 -5.05 4.92 -18.06
CA LEU A 71 -4.48 3.79 -17.33
C LEU A 71 -3.63 4.26 -16.13
N LEU A 72 -2.82 5.30 -16.29
CA LEU A 72 -2.03 5.88 -15.21
C LEU A 72 -2.91 6.49 -14.11
N VAL A 73 -4.01 7.16 -14.47
CA VAL A 73 -4.99 7.65 -13.48
C VAL A 73 -5.62 6.49 -12.72
N LEU A 74 -6.04 5.42 -13.41
CA LEU A 74 -6.56 4.22 -12.76
C LEU A 74 -5.52 3.58 -11.82
N PHE A 75 -4.25 3.53 -12.23
CA PHE A 75 -3.15 3.08 -11.37
C PHE A 75 -3.12 3.87 -10.04
N PHE A 76 -3.17 5.20 -10.08
CA PHE A 76 -3.16 6.03 -8.86
C PHE A 76 -4.41 5.83 -8.00
N LEU A 77 -5.58 5.61 -8.60
CA LEU A 77 -6.79 5.28 -7.86
C LEU A 77 -6.64 3.96 -7.10
N PHE A 78 -6.09 2.92 -7.75
CA PHE A 78 -5.81 1.64 -7.08
C PHE A 78 -4.68 1.73 -6.06
N ASP A 79 -3.66 2.57 -6.29
CA ASP A 79 -2.60 2.82 -5.32
C ASP A 79 -3.15 3.48 -4.03
N ALA A 80 -4.02 4.49 -4.20
CA ALA A 80 -4.72 5.13 -3.08
C ALA A 80 -5.68 4.17 -2.37
N ALA A 81 -6.45 3.37 -3.12
CA ALA A 81 -7.35 2.37 -2.56
C ALA A 81 -6.60 1.29 -1.77
N GLN A 82 -5.46 0.80 -2.29
CA GLN A 82 -4.61 -0.14 -1.56
C GLN A 82 -4.16 0.45 -0.22
N TYR A 83 -3.69 1.70 -0.24
CA TYR A 83 -3.24 2.38 0.97
C TYR A 83 -4.35 2.49 2.00
N LEU A 84 -5.54 2.94 1.57
CA LEU A 84 -6.71 3.13 2.44
C LEU A 84 -7.22 1.82 3.03
N ILE A 85 -7.37 0.77 2.20
CA ILE A 85 -7.85 -0.55 2.64
C ILE A 85 -6.87 -1.13 3.67
N SER A 86 -5.58 -1.14 3.36
CA SER A 86 -4.58 -1.65 4.29
C SER A 86 -4.57 -0.82 5.58
N SER A 87 -4.63 0.51 5.51
CA SER A 87 -4.67 1.36 6.72
C SER A 87 -5.81 1.01 7.66
N ILE A 88 -7.03 0.84 7.11
CA ILE A 88 -8.21 0.48 7.89
C ILE A 88 -8.07 -0.91 8.52
N LEU A 89 -7.57 -1.90 7.77
CA LEU A 89 -7.41 -3.27 8.26
C LEU A 89 -6.39 -3.35 9.40
N TYR A 90 -5.23 -2.70 9.26
CA TYR A 90 -4.21 -2.67 10.31
C TYR A 90 -4.69 -1.88 11.53
N LYS A 91 -5.39 -0.76 11.34
CA LYS A 91 -6.00 0.01 12.43
C LYS A 91 -6.98 -0.84 13.23
N ASN A 92 -7.95 -1.46 12.56
CA ASN A 92 -8.97 -2.27 13.22
C ASN A 92 -8.35 -3.46 13.96
N LYS A 93 -7.30 -4.08 13.40
CA LYS A 93 -6.60 -5.19 14.05
C LYS A 93 -5.80 -4.74 15.26
N ALA A 94 -5.15 -3.58 15.20
CA ALA A 94 -4.48 -2.99 16.35
C ALA A 94 -5.48 -2.69 17.47
N GLU A 95 -6.63 -2.08 17.15
CA GLU A 95 -7.71 -1.81 18.11
C GLU A 95 -8.25 -3.10 18.76
N GLU A 96 -8.40 -4.19 18.00
CA GLU A 96 -8.77 -5.51 18.53
C GLU A 96 -7.74 -6.01 19.55
N TYR A 97 -6.44 -5.91 19.26
CA TYR A 97 -5.39 -6.32 20.20
C TYR A 97 -5.32 -5.40 21.42
N TYR A 98 -5.52 -4.09 21.26
CA TYR A 98 -5.59 -3.15 22.38
C TYR A 98 -6.68 -3.54 23.37
N GLU A 99 -7.90 -3.83 22.88
CA GLU A 99 -9.00 -4.26 23.74
C GLU A 99 -8.72 -5.63 24.39
N LYS A 100 -8.12 -6.58 23.68
CA LYS A 100 -7.73 -7.89 24.23
C LYS A 100 -6.67 -7.80 25.35
N ILE A 101 -5.67 -6.94 25.20
CA ILE A 101 -4.66 -6.69 26.24
C ILE A 101 -5.31 -6.03 27.47
N LYS A 102 -6.23 -5.08 27.23
CA LYS A 102 -6.93 -4.36 28.30
C LYS A 102 -7.74 -5.29 29.20
N ILE A 103 -8.47 -6.24 28.61
CA ILE A 103 -9.26 -7.25 29.34
C ILE A 103 -8.41 -8.43 29.86
N GLY A 104 -7.12 -8.51 29.50
CA GLY A 104 -6.19 -9.54 29.96
C GLY A 104 -6.32 -10.89 29.24
N ASP A 105 -6.91 -10.90 28.05
CA ASP A 105 -7.10 -12.09 27.22
C ASP A 105 -5.79 -12.49 26.52
N VAL A 106 -4.94 -11.50 26.19
CA VAL A 106 -3.60 -11.72 25.66
C VAL A 106 -2.57 -11.61 26.78
N LYS A 107 -1.79 -12.67 26.98
CA LYS A 107 -0.79 -12.73 28.06
C LYS A 107 0.64 -12.78 27.56
N ASP A 108 0.83 -13.13 26.30
CA ASP A 108 2.14 -13.34 25.70
C ASP A 108 2.22 -12.72 24.30
N GLU A 109 3.43 -12.36 23.90
CA GLU A 109 3.74 -11.78 22.59
C GLU A 109 3.49 -12.78 21.47
N SER A 110 3.66 -14.07 21.74
CA SER A 110 3.37 -15.15 20.79
C SER A 110 1.90 -15.21 20.35
N GLU A 111 0.99 -14.53 21.05
CA GLU A 111 -0.42 -14.42 20.67
C GLU A 111 -0.67 -13.24 19.71
N LEU A 112 0.28 -12.30 19.59
CA LEU A 112 0.22 -11.11 18.73
C LEU A 112 0.69 -11.40 17.29
N ILE A 113 0.23 -12.50 16.71
CA ILE A 113 0.62 -12.90 15.35
C ILE A 113 -0.19 -12.12 14.32
N GLU A 114 0.47 -11.59 13.29
CA GLU A 114 -0.20 -10.98 12.16
C GLU A 114 -0.92 -12.07 11.33
N PRO A 115 -2.25 -12.00 11.19
CA PRO A 115 -2.96 -13.01 10.42
C PRO A 115 -2.66 -12.82 8.92
N PRO A 116 -2.36 -13.90 8.15
CA PRO A 116 -2.08 -13.80 6.72
C PRO A 116 -3.24 -13.19 5.91
N SER A 117 -4.46 -13.23 6.45
CA SER A 117 -5.64 -12.62 5.85
C SER A 117 -5.58 -11.10 5.78
N LEU A 118 -4.82 -10.44 6.65
CA LEU A 118 -4.71 -8.96 6.66
C LEU A 118 -4.08 -8.44 5.35
N ASN A 119 -3.17 -9.21 4.78
CA ASN A 119 -2.43 -8.85 3.58
C ASN A 119 -3.15 -9.17 2.26
N LYS A 120 -4.18 -10.01 2.27
CA LYS A 120 -4.87 -10.44 1.04
C LYS A 120 -5.50 -9.28 0.27
N PRO A 121 -6.28 -8.36 0.89
CA PRO A 121 -6.92 -7.27 0.16
C PRO A 121 -5.88 -6.31 -0.44
N GLY A 122 -4.85 -5.97 0.34
CA GLY A 122 -3.74 -5.15 -0.13
C GLY A 122 -2.99 -5.80 -1.30
N SER A 123 -2.74 -7.11 -1.23
CA SER A 123 -2.09 -7.86 -2.32
C SER A 123 -2.94 -7.91 -3.59
N ILE A 124 -4.27 -8.02 -3.48
CA ILE A 124 -5.16 -8.00 -4.65
C ILE A 124 -5.10 -6.63 -5.33
N CYS A 125 -5.22 -5.54 -4.56
CA CYS A 125 -5.09 -4.18 -5.11
C CYS A 125 -3.71 -3.95 -5.72
N PHE A 126 -2.65 -4.49 -5.10
CA PHE A 126 -1.29 -4.43 -5.64
C PHE A 126 -1.19 -5.14 -6.99
N THR A 127 -1.71 -6.36 -7.11
CA THR A 127 -1.70 -7.10 -8.37
C THR A 127 -2.44 -6.33 -9.46
N ILE A 128 -3.63 -5.80 -9.16
CA ILE A 128 -4.43 -5.04 -10.13
C ILE A 128 -3.67 -3.77 -10.58
N LYS A 129 -3.16 -2.96 -9.65
CA LYS A 129 -2.43 -1.74 -10.01
C LYS A 129 -1.16 -2.06 -10.79
N PHE A 130 -0.45 -3.13 -10.42
CA PHE A 130 0.76 -3.53 -11.12
C PHE A 130 0.45 -3.99 -12.56
N SER A 131 -0.63 -4.76 -12.77
CA SER A 131 -1.08 -5.11 -14.11
C SER A 131 -1.42 -3.89 -14.94
N ILE A 132 -2.14 -2.90 -14.38
CA ILE A 132 -2.47 -1.65 -15.07
C ILE A 132 -1.20 -0.91 -15.48
N LEU A 133 -0.21 -0.80 -14.59
CA LEU A 133 1.06 -0.16 -14.88
C LEU A 133 1.79 -0.88 -16.01
N VAL A 134 1.91 -2.21 -15.96
CA VAL A 134 2.55 -3.01 -17.02
C VAL A 134 1.86 -2.80 -18.37
N PHE A 135 0.52 -2.78 -18.40
CA PHE A 135 -0.21 -2.50 -19.65
C PHE A 135 0.05 -1.08 -20.16
N ALA A 136 0.09 -0.09 -19.27
CA ALA A 136 0.43 1.29 -19.63
C ALA A 136 1.85 1.38 -20.22
N SER A 137 2.84 0.75 -19.57
CA SER A 137 4.23 0.70 -20.01
C SER A 137 4.37 0.06 -21.39
N ILE A 138 3.78 -1.13 -21.60
CA ILE A 138 3.85 -1.86 -22.88
C ILE A 138 3.21 -1.02 -23.99
N TYR A 139 2.05 -0.41 -23.72
CA TYR A 139 1.35 0.41 -24.70
C TYR A 139 2.16 1.66 -25.05
N LEU A 140 2.73 2.34 -24.05
CA LEU A 140 3.59 3.51 -24.27
C LEU A 140 4.85 3.16 -25.08
N ILE A 141 5.52 2.05 -24.78
CA ILE A 141 6.68 1.57 -25.54
C ILE A 141 6.29 1.33 -27.00
N PHE A 142 5.16 0.67 -27.24
CA PHE A 142 4.67 0.42 -28.59
C PHE A 142 4.36 1.71 -29.36
N LEU A 143 3.86 2.74 -28.68
CA LEU A 143 3.64 4.06 -29.27
C LEU A 143 4.96 4.73 -29.65
N ILE A 144 5.94 4.72 -28.75
CA ILE A 144 7.26 5.31 -28.99
C ILE A 144 7.96 4.63 -30.17
N LEU A 145 7.88 3.30 -30.29
CA LEU A 145 8.49 2.55 -31.39
C LEU A 145 7.81 2.76 -32.75
N LYS A 146 6.60 3.33 -32.77
CA LYS A 146 5.85 3.63 -33.99
C LYS A 146 6.02 5.07 -34.49
N ILE A 147 6.63 5.93 -33.68
CA ILE A 147 6.99 7.31 -34.01
C ILE A 147 8.31 7.31 -34.78
#